data_AF-A0A4D8R902-F1
#
_entry.id   AF-A0A4D8R902-F1
#
_cell.length_a   1.000
_cell.length_b   1.000
_cell.length_c   1.000
_cell.angle_alpha   90.00
_cell.angle_beta   90.00
_cell.angle_gamma   90.00
#
_symmetry.space_group_name_H-M   'P 1'
#
loop_
_entity.id
_entity.type
_entity.pdbx_description
1 polymer ?
#
loop_
_entity_poly.entity_id
_entity_poly.type
_entity_poly.pdbx_seq_one_letter_code
_entity_poly.pdbx_strand_id
1 'polypeptide(L)'
;MPTRNRQAIAGTALAGVLLLAGGCAMTSPAPDTAYRQALEATVVAGQCEGPTVEALWAAYDQWFAVAASLASYHRGTEAGALLRQGEAFRILGCPAAARDTYETLLQRFPDPDYELERNAARRGLMDLPINPPTPLLRPAPAVTSALRAPAPTEHRDG
;
A
#
# COMPACT_ATOMS: atom_id res chain seq x y z
N MET A 1 61.07 0.97 -19.79
CA MET A 1 60.65 0.45 -21.11
C MET A 1 60.61 -1.06 -21.04
N PRO A 2 59.43 -1.71 -21.08
CA PRO A 2 59.32 -3.16 -21.13
C PRO A 2 59.36 -3.66 -22.58
N THR A 3 59.94 -4.86 -22.76
CA THR A 3 60.11 -5.57 -24.03
C THR A 3 59.08 -6.70 -24.21
N ARG A 4 58.77 -6.94 -25.49
CA ARG A 4 58.50 -8.23 -26.15
C ARG A 4 57.05 -8.74 -26.29
N ASN A 5 56.60 -8.67 -27.53
CA ASN A 5 55.63 -9.52 -28.23
C ASN A 5 55.78 -11.03 -27.93
N ARG A 6 54.64 -11.74 -27.86
CA ARG A 6 54.45 -13.10 -28.39
C ARG A 6 52.99 -13.33 -28.82
N GLN A 7 52.84 -14.30 -29.73
CA GLN A 7 51.82 -14.47 -30.73
C GLN A 7 50.52 -15.14 -30.26
N ALA A 8 49.51 -15.01 -31.12
CA ALA A 8 48.20 -15.66 -31.07
C ALA A 8 48.26 -17.20 -31.17
N ILE A 9 47.33 -17.87 -30.50
CA ILE A 9 46.86 -19.21 -30.84
C ILE A 9 45.34 -19.22 -30.68
N ALA A 10 44.65 -19.50 -31.78
CA ALA A 10 43.22 -19.74 -31.85
C ALA A 10 42.88 -21.09 -31.17
N GLY A 11 41.74 -21.14 -30.47
CA GLY A 11 41.23 -22.37 -29.88
C GLY A 11 39.80 -22.23 -29.42
N THR A 12 38.87 -22.51 -30.32
CA THR A 12 37.45 -22.74 -30.03
C THR A 12 37.30 -23.89 -29.04
N ALA A 13 36.70 -23.61 -27.88
CA ALA A 13 36.07 -24.62 -27.04
C ALA A 13 34.70 -24.10 -26.59
N LEU A 14 33.67 -24.53 -27.33
CA LEU A 14 32.27 -24.49 -26.93
C LEU A 14 32.12 -25.30 -25.63
N ALA A 15 32.17 -24.63 -24.49
CA ALA A 15 31.66 -25.19 -23.24
C ALA A 15 30.25 -24.62 -23.04
N GLY A 16 29.26 -25.42 -23.43
CA GLY A 16 27.86 -25.11 -23.21
C GLY A 16 27.60 -24.91 -21.73
N VAL A 17 27.32 -23.67 -21.35
CA VAL A 17 26.65 -23.38 -20.09
C VAL A 17 25.18 -23.69 -20.33
N LEU A 18 24.75 -24.88 -19.90
CA LEU A 18 23.36 -25.16 -19.57
C LEU A 18 22.98 -24.20 -18.44
N LEU A 19 22.55 -22.99 -18.81
CA LEU A 19 21.73 -22.15 -17.96
C LEU A 19 20.45 -22.95 -17.73
N LEU A 20 20.43 -23.68 -16.62
CA LEU A 20 19.20 -24.04 -15.94
C LEU A 20 18.49 -22.72 -15.67
N ALA A 21 17.63 -22.33 -16.62
CA ALA A 21 16.55 -21.40 -16.40
C ALA A 21 15.59 -22.08 -15.39
N GLY A 22 16.04 -22.17 -14.13
CA GLY A 22 15.15 -22.15 -13.00
C GLY A 22 14.53 -20.77 -13.06
N GLY A 23 13.42 -20.66 -13.81
CA GLY A 23 12.62 -19.46 -13.84
C GLY A 23 12.31 -19.14 -12.38
N CYS A 24 12.91 -18.08 -11.86
CA CYS A 24 12.36 -17.43 -10.69
C CYS A 24 10.92 -17.17 -11.05
N ALA A 25 9.98 -17.90 -10.45
CA ALA A 25 8.59 -17.49 -10.48
C ALA A 25 8.60 -16.06 -9.97
N MET A 26 8.47 -15.09 -10.88
CA MET A 26 8.38 -13.68 -10.53
C MET A 26 7.01 -13.53 -9.88
N THR A 27 6.92 -13.91 -8.61
CA THR A 27 5.77 -13.61 -7.78
C THR A 27 5.65 -12.10 -7.79
N SER A 28 4.59 -11.62 -8.45
CA SER A 28 4.27 -10.20 -8.40
C SER A 28 4.16 -9.83 -6.92
N PRO A 29 4.81 -8.74 -6.48
CA PRO A 29 4.76 -8.32 -5.09
C PRO A 29 3.29 -8.16 -4.67
N ALA A 30 3.01 -8.47 -3.41
CA ALA A 30 1.66 -8.25 -2.86
C ALA A 30 1.24 -6.79 -3.11
N PRO A 31 -0.03 -6.53 -3.41
CA PRO A 31 -0.49 -5.20 -3.84
C PRO A 31 -0.27 -4.11 -2.77
N ASP A 32 -0.06 -4.50 -1.51
CA ASP A 32 0.19 -3.63 -0.37
C ASP A 32 1.68 -3.32 -0.12
N THR A 33 2.59 -3.87 -0.91
CA THR A 33 4.05 -3.80 -0.67
C THR A 33 4.54 -2.36 -0.62
N ALA A 34 4.12 -1.53 -1.58
CA ALA A 34 4.53 -0.12 -1.64
C ALA A 34 4.02 0.68 -0.42
N TYR A 35 2.79 0.42 0.02
CA TYR A 35 2.23 1.02 1.22
C TYR A 35 3.05 0.64 2.47
N ARG A 36 3.35 -0.65 2.65
CA ARG A 36 4.16 -1.12 3.80
C ARG A 36 5.55 -0.49 3.82
N GLN A 37 6.21 -0.39 2.67
CA GLN A 37 7.51 0.26 2.55
C GLN A 37 7.45 1.76 2.85
N ALA A 38 6.42 2.46 2.38
CA ALA A 38 6.25 3.88 2.67
C ALA A 38 5.94 4.13 4.16
N LEU A 39 5.19 3.23 4.80
CA LEU A 39 4.91 3.31 6.23
C LEU A 39 6.19 3.11 7.04
N GLU A 40 6.97 2.08 6.71
CA GLU A 40 8.27 1.83 7.33
C GLU A 40 9.22 3.03 7.15
N ALA A 41 9.32 3.59 5.94
CA ALA A 41 10.14 4.77 5.68
C ALA A 41 9.69 5.99 6.49
N THR A 42 8.38 6.20 6.62
CA THR A 42 7.82 7.30 7.45
C THR A 42 8.18 7.12 8.91
N VAL A 43 8.05 5.90 9.42
CA VAL A 43 8.38 5.56 10.82
C VAL A 43 9.87 5.72 11.10
N VAL A 44 10.73 5.19 10.22
CA VAL A 44 12.20 5.31 10.35
C VAL A 44 12.66 6.76 10.27
N ALA A 45 12.04 7.55 9.39
CA ALA A 45 12.37 8.97 9.24
C ALA A 45 11.80 9.85 10.35
N GLY A 46 10.89 9.32 11.19
CA GLY A 46 10.23 10.06 12.28
C GLY A 46 9.47 11.29 11.80
N GLN A 47 8.94 11.27 10.57
CA GLN A 47 8.29 12.43 9.96
C GLN A 47 6.80 12.46 10.31
N CYS A 48 6.31 13.62 10.75
CA CYS A 48 4.89 13.83 11.05
C CYS A 48 4.11 14.44 9.88
N GLU A 49 4.81 15.02 8.90
CA GLU A 49 4.21 15.70 7.75
C GLU A 49 5.19 15.78 6.57
N GLY A 50 4.75 16.41 5.48
CA GLY A 50 5.58 16.65 4.31
C GLY A 50 5.68 15.44 3.36
N PRO A 51 6.67 15.44 2.45
CA PRO A 51 6.66 14.58 1.27
C PRO A 51 6.71 13.08 1.60
N THR A 52 7.33 12.68 2.71
CA THR A 52 7.37 11.28 3.15
C THR A 52 5.98 10.80 3.57
N VAL A 53 5.25 11.60 4.35
CA VAL A 53 3.88 11.30 4.77
C VAL A 53 2.92 11.37 3.57
N GLU A 54 3.09 12.32 2.67
CA GLU A 54 2.33 12.40 1.42
C GLU A 54 2.53 11.16 0.54
N ALA A 55 3.77 10.66 0.42
CA ALA A 55 4.08 9.44 -0.33
C ALA A 55 3.46 8.20 0.31
N LEU A 56 3.42 8.10 1.64
CA LEU A 56 2.69 7.06 2.36
C LEU A 56 1.21 7.04 1.98
N TRP A 57 0.57 8.20 2.02
CA TRP A 57 -0.84 8.32 1.65
C TRP A 57 -1.10 8.02 0.17
N ALA A 58 -0.22 8.46 -0.73
CA ALA A 58 -0.32 8.10 -2.14
C ALA A 58 -0.19 6.59 -2.37
N ALA A 59 0.73 5.92 -1.66
CA ALA A 59 0.90 4.47 -1.73
C ALA A 59 -0.30 3.72 -1.14
N TYR A 60 -0.91 4.24 -0.07
CA TYR A 60 -2.17 3.76 0.49
C TYR A 60 -3.30 3.85 -0.54
N ASP A 61 -3.53 5.02 -1.14
CA ASP A 61 -4.62 5.21 -2.11
C ASP A 61 -4.42 4.37 -3.38
N GLN A 62 -3.19 4.28 -3.88
CA GLN A 62 -2.83 3.41 -5.02
C GLN A 62 -3.11 1.94 -4.72
N TRP A 63 -2.71 1.46 -3.54
CA TRP A 63 -2.95 0.08 -3.14
C TRP A 63 -4.45 -0.23 -3.15
N PHE A 64 -5.30 0.60 -2.56
CA PHE A 64 -6.74 0.33 -2.50
C PHE A 64 -7.47 0.54 -3.82
N ALA A 65 -7.02 1.45 -4.68
CA ALA A 65 -7.53 1.56 -6.04
C ALA A 65 -7.33 0.25 -6.83
N VAL A 66 -6.17 -0.40 -6.66
CA VAL A 66 -5.88 -1.70 -7.30
C VAL A 66 -6.60 -2.84 -6.57
N ALA A 67 -6.47 -2.92 -5.24
CA ALA A 67 -6.98 -4.03 -4.46
C ALA A 67 -8.51 -4.13 -4.54
N ALA A 68 -9.24 -3.02 -4.56
CA ALA A 68 -10.70 -3.02 -4.70
C ALA A 68 -11.20 -3.68 -6.00
N SER A 69 -10.35 -3.82 -7.02
CA SER A 69 -10.67 -4.52 -8.27
C SER A 69 -10.46 -6.05 -8.20
N LEU A 70 -9.82 -6.56 -7.14
CA LEU A 70 -9.47 -7.96 -6.99
C LEU A 70 -10.55 -8.73 -6.22
N ALA A 71 -10.95 -9.90 -6.72
CA ALA A 71 -11.96 -10.76 -6.07
C ALA A 71 -11.53 -11.27 -4.68
N SER A 72 -10.22 -11.34 -4.42
CA SER A 72 -9.64 -11.77 -3.14
C SER A 72 -9.52 -10.63 -2.11
N TYR A 73 -9.98 -9.43 -2.45
CA TYR A 73 -9.85 -8.28 -1.57
C TYR A 73 -10.88 -8.29 -0.45
N HIS A 74 -10.38 -8.17 0.78
CA HIS A 74 -11.21 -8.00 1.96
C HIS A 74 -11.07 -6.58 2.48
N ARG A 75 -12.18 -5.86 2.50
CA ARG A 75 -12.28 -4.47 2.96
C ARG A 75 -11.79 -4.28 4.42
N GLY A 76 -11.85 -5.32 5.26
CA GLY A 76 -11.24 -5.31 6.59
C GLY A 76 -9.71 -5.16 6.61
N THR A 77 -9.02 -5.55 5.53
CA THR A 77 -7.58 -5.33 5.39
C THR A 77 -7.22 -3.85 5.35
N GLU A 78 -8.09 -3.00 4.77
CA GLU A 78 -7.94 -1.55 4.74
C GLU A 78 -8.19 -0.89 6.08
N ALA A 79 -9.26 -1.29 6.77
CA ALA A 79 -9.55 -0.83 8.13
C ALA A 79 -8.37 -1.14 9.07
N GLY A 80 -7.85 -2.36 9.01
CA GLY A 80 -6.68 -2.77 9.80
C GLY A 80 -5.40 -2.02 9.40
N ALA A 81 -5.22 -1.67 8.13
CA ALA A 81 -4.06 -0.90 7.67
C ALA A 81 -4.08 0.53 8.21
N LEU A 82 -5.23 1.22 8.11
CA LEU A 82 -5.40 2.57 8.69
C LEU A 82 -5.19 2.55 10.21
N LEU A 83 -5.72 1.55 10.90
CA LEU A 83 -5.54 1.44 12.35
C LEU A 83 -4.05 1.34 12.73
N ARG A 84 -3.28 0.52 12.02
CA ARG A 84 -1.83 0.38 12.24
C ARG A 84 -1.07 1.67 11.91
N GLN A 85 -1.43 2.36 10.84
CA GLN A 85 -0.80 3.64 10.49
C GLN A 85 -1.08 4.72 11.55
N GLY A 86 -2.33 4.84 12.02
CA GLY A 86 -2.67 5.80 13.07
C GLY A 86 -1.93 5.51 14.37
N GLU A 87 -1.82 4.24 14.72
CA GLU A 87 -1.05 3.78 15.88
C GLU A 87 0.45 4.10 15.75
N ALA A 88 1.03 3.90 14.56
CA ALA A 88 2.42 4.27 14.31
C ALA A 88 2.66 5.77 14.50
N PHE A 89 1.79 6.63 13.95
CA PHE A 89 1.91 8.08 14.17
C PHE A 89 1.70 8.49 15.63
N ARG A 90 0.79 7.82 16.35
CA ARG A 90 0.58 8.05 17.77
C ARG A 90 1.84 7.73 18.58
N ILE A 91 2.46 6.57 18.33
CA ILE A 91 3.71 6.14 18.99
C ILE A 91 4.87 7.10 18.68
N LEU A 92 4.95 7.61 17.45
CA LEU A 92 5.97 8.58 17.04
C LEU A 92 5.78 9.98 17.66
N GLY A 93 4.63 10.26 18.30
CA GLY A 93 4.33 11.60 18.81
C GLY A 93 3.88 12.57 17.72
N CYS A 94 3.26 12.05 16.65
CA CYS A 94 2.69 12.83 15.54
C CYS A 94 1.15 12.91 15.66
N PRO A 95 0.59 13.71 16.59
CA PRO A 95 -0.84 13.67 16.90
C PRO A 95 -1.73 14.15 15.76
N ALA A 96 -1.26 15.05 14.89
CA ALA A 96 -2.02 15.50 13.72
C ALA A 96 -2.22 14.34 12.72
N ALA A 97 -1.13 13.71 12.28
CA ALA A 97 -1.17 12.59 11.35
C ALA A 97 -1.93 11.35 11.92
N ALA A 98 -1.79 11.09 13.22
CA ALA A 98 -2.56 10.05 13.89
C ALA A 98 -4.07 10.34 13.86
N ARG A 99 -4.46 11.59 14.17
CA ARG A 99 -5.85 12.05 14.11
C ARG A 99 -6.44 11.89 12.71
N ASP A 100 -5.75 12.42 11.70
CA ASP A 100 -6.20 12.34 10.31
C ASP A 100 -6.40 10.87 9.88
N THR A 101 -5.50 9.97 10.30
CA THR A 101 -5.60 8.55 9.97
C THR A 101 -6.79 7.87 10.66
N TYR A 102 -7.01 8.13 11.96
CA TYR A 102 -8.14 7.56 12.69
C TYR A 102 -9.48 8.11 12.21
N GLU A 103 -9.57 9.41 11.91
CA GLU A 103 -10.77 10.03 11.34
C GLU A 103 -11.08 9.46 9.95
N THR A 104 -10.05 9.26 9.12
CA THR A 104 -10.20 8.59 7.81
C THR A 104 -10.77 7.18 7.96
N LEU A 105 -10.32 6.42 8.97
CA LEU A 105 -10.87 5.08 9.28
C LEU A 105 -12.36 5.18 9.65
N LEU A 106 -12.70 6.07 10.57
CA LEU A 106 -14.08 6.24 11.02
C LEU A 106 -15.03 6.69 9.90
N GLN A 107 -14.54 7.53 8.98
CA GLN A 107 -15.32 8.01 7.84
C GLN A 107 -15.50 6.93 6.77
N ARG A 108 -14.45 6.17 6.44
CA ARG A 108 -14.48 5.17 5.35
C ARG A 108 -15.18 3.88 5.76
N PHE A 109 -15.16 3.51 7.03
CA PHE A 109 -15.68 2.24 7.54
C PHE A 109 -16.82 2.44 8.53
N PRO A 110 -17.96 3.04 8.16
CA PRO A 110 -19.05 3.31 9.09
C PRO A 110 -19.79 2.04 9.55
N ASP A 111 -19.66 0.95 8.80
CA ASP A 111 -20.42 -0.29 8.96
C ASP A 111 -20.11 -1.01 10.28
N PRO A 112 -21.08 -1.74 10.87
CA PRO A 112 -20.91 -2.45 12.13
C PRO A 112 -19.88 -3.58 12.06
N ASP A 113 -19.62 -4.12 10.88
CA ASP A 113 -18.63 -5.18 10.65
C ASP A 113 -17.20 -4.74 11.00
N TYR A 114 -16.95 -3.42 11.11
CA TYR A 114 -15.66 -2.83 11.48
C TYR A 114 -15.69 -2.17 12.87
N GLU A 115 -16.64 -2.55 13.74
CA GLU A 115 -16.74 -2.00 15.11
C GLU A 115 -15.44 -2.14 15.90
N LEU A 116 -14.70 -3.25 15.73
CA LEU A 116 -13.45 -3.46 16.44
C LEU A 116 -12.43 -2.37 16.10
N GLU A 117 -12.19 -2.14 14.81
CA GLU A 117 -11.27 -1.13 14.29
C GLU A 117 -11.75 0.29 14.63
N ARG A 118 -13.06 0.56 14.50
CA ARG A 118 -13.62 1.86 14.86
C ARG A 118 -13.47 2.17 16.34
N ASN A 119 -13.72 1.20 17.22
CA ASN A 119 -13.56 1.40 18.65
C ASN A 119 -12.08 1.57 19.03
N ALA A 120 -11.17 0.88 18.35
CA ALA A 120 -9.74 1.12 18.52
C ALA A 120 -9.33 2.52 18.05
N ALA A 121 -9.81 2.99 16.89
CA ALA A 121 -9.56 4.33 16.39
C ALA A 121 -10.10 5.43 17.33
N ARG A 122 -11.31 5.25 17.86
CA ARG A 122 -11.89 6.18 18.87
C ARG A 122 -11.06 6.26 20.14
N ARG A 123 -10.58 5.12 20.65
CA ARG A 123 -9.67 5.10 21.80
C ARG A 123 -8.37 5.83 21.47
N GLY A 124 -7.78 5.53 20.31
CA GLY A 124 -6.59 6.22 19.82
C GLY A 124 -6.77 7.74 19.77
N LEU A 125 -7.91 8.23 19.27
CA LEU A 125 -8.26 9.66 19.26
C LEU A 125 -8.38 10.28 20.65
N MET A 126 -8.96 9.55 21.62
CA MET A 126 -9.06 10.00 23.01
C MET A 126 -7.69 10.11 23.70
N ASP A 127 -6.73 9.28 23.27
CA ASP A 127 -5.36 9.28 23.81
C ASP A 127 -4.46 10.38 23.20
N LEU A 128 -4.92 11.09 22.16
CA LEU A 128 -4.13 12.16 21.55
C LEU A 128 -4.15 13.44 22.39
N PRO A 129 -3.03 14.18 22.49
CA PRO A 129 -3.04 15.50 23.09
C PRO A 129 -4.03 16.41 22.35
N ILE A 130 -4.75 17.23 23.12
CA ILE A 130 -5.67 18.25 22.63
C ILE A 130 -4.85 19.43 22.09
N ASN A 131 -4.12 19.21 21.01
CA ASN A 131 -3.65 20.27 20.13
C ASN A 131 -4.47 20.13 18.83
N PRO A 132 -5.31 21.12 18.49
CA PRO A 132 -6.10 21.06 17.27
C PRO A 132 -5.16 21.20 16.07
N PRO A 133 -5.12 20.23 15.14
CA PRO A 133 -4.51 20.43 13.84
C PRO A 133 -5.51 21.16 12.95
N THR A 134 -5.00 21.92 11.99
CA THR A 134 -5.81 22.48 10.91
C THR A 134 -6.39 21.31 10.10
N PRO A 135 -7.71 21.23 9.89
CA PRO A 135 -8.30 20.08 9.20
C PRO A 135 -7.81 20.00 7.76
N LEU A 136 -7.01 18.99 7.44
CA LEU A 136 -6.83 18.53 6.06
C LEU A 136 -7.67 17.27 5.90
N LEU A 137 -9.00 17.41 5.88
CA LEU A 137 -9.86 16.31 5.45
C LEU A 137 -9.47 15.96 4.02
N ARG A 138 -8.72 14.86 3.85
CA ARG A 138 -8.43 14.31 2.54
C ARG A 138 -9.75 13.84 1.92
N PRO A 139 -10.04 14.19 0.67
CA PRO A 139 -11.17 13.60 -0.05
C PRO A 139 -11.00 12.08 -0.08
N ALA A 140 -12.07 11.33 0.20
CA ALA A 140 -12.08 9.90 -0.06
C ALA A 140 -11.74 9.65 -1.54
N PRO A 141 -10.86 8.68 -1.88
CA PRO A 141 -10.62 8.30 -3.25
C PRO A 141 -11.94 7.86 -3.86
N ALA A 142 -12.19 8.28 -5.10
CA ALA A 142 -13.41 7.95 -5.82
C ALA A 142 -13.52 6.43 -5.94
N VAL A 143 -14.43 5.83 -5.18
CA VAL A 143 -14.84 4.44 -5.39
C VAL A 143 -15.59 4.44 -6.72
N THR A 144 -14.90 4.10 -7.81
CA THR A 144 -15.56 3.80 -9.08
C THR A 144 -16.51 2.63 -8.82
N SER A 145 -17.81 2.92 -8.75
CA SER A 145 -18.88 1.93 -8.73
C SER A 145 -18.91 1.16 -10.05
N ALA A 146 -17.92 0.29 -10.26
CA ALA A 146 -17.88 -0.64 -11.38
C ALA A 146 -18.50 -1.98 -10.96
N LEU A 147 -19.79 -1.95 -10.63
CA LEU A 147 -20.62 -3.16 -10.53
C LEU A 147 -22.07 -2.79 -10.87
N ARG A 148 -22.27 -2.37 -12.12
CA ARG A 148 -23.57 -2.47 -12.77
C ARG A 148 -23.64 -3.87 -13.39
N ALA A 149 -24.48 -4.72 -12.80
CA ALA A 149 -24.75 -6.06 -13.30
C ALA A 149 -25.20 -6.04 -14.78
N PRO A 150 -24.85 -7.05 -15.60
CA PRO A 150 -25.42 -7.20 -16.92
C PRO A 150 -26.91 -7.57 -16.81
N ALA A 151 -27.74 -6.89 -17.61
CA ALA A 151 -29.17 -7.17 -17.74
C ALA A 151 -29.43 -8.59 -18.28
N PRO A 152 -30.55 -9.24 -17.93
CA PRO A 152 -30.92 -10.53 -18.52
C PRO A 152 -31.32 -10.33 -19.99
N THR A 153 -30.76 -11.15 -20.88
CA THR A 153 -31.18 -11.28 -22.28
C THR A 153 -32.56 -11.93 -22.33
N GLU A 154 -33.58 -11.18 -22.71
CA GLU A 154 -34.89 -11.72 -23.09
C GLU A 154 -34.74 -12.41 -24.45
N HIS A 155 -34.65 -13.73 -24.43
CA HIS A 155 -34.71 -14.59 -25.61
C HIS A 155 -36.19 -14.76 -25.97
N ARG A 156 -36.63 -14.07 -27.02
CA ARG A 156 -37.97 -14.21 -27.61
C ARG A 156 -37.82 -14.99 -28.90
N ASP A 157 -38.09 -16.29 -28.84
CA ASP A 157 -38.32 -17.11 -30.03
C ASP A 157 -39.77 -16.94 -30.52
N GLY A 158 -39.94 -17.14 -31.82
CA GLY A 158 -41.10 -16.75 -32.65
C GLY A 158 -42.36 -17.57 -32.50
#